data_AF-A0A0B1SAF5-F1
#
_entry.id   AF-A0A0B1SAF5-F1
#
_cell.length_a   1.000
_cell.length_b   1.000
_cell.length_c   1.000
_cell.angle_alpha   90.00
_cell.angle_beta   90.00
_cell.angle_gamma   90.00
#
_symmetry.space_group_name_H-M   'P 1'
#
loop_
_entity.id
_entity.type
_entity.pdbx_description
1 polymer ?
#
loop_
_entity_poly.entity_id
_entity_poly.type
_entity_poly.pdbx_seq_one_letter_code
_entity_poly.pdbx_strand_id
1 'polypeptide(L)'
;MGVLTIADQVCNVSVHPKTQKINPTLPPHVPPKSSLRHLFTNCLDIRRTPGRPVLRALAESASNEQEKRRLLELTSAQGLSEFNDFVRQPGLSLADILFAFPSLRPSPDRLIGMSYFHGLFLVRTVLLHAEVVVFVSSTPL
;
A
#
# COMPACT_ATOMS: atom_id res chain seq x y z
N MET A 1 10.19 -6.56 11.70
CA MET A 1 10.08 -5.22 12.34
C MET A 1 11.43 -4.52 12.35
N GLY A 2 11.92 -4.07 11.19
CA GLY A 2 13.22 -3.38 11.04
C GLY A 2 13.13 -1.92 10.61
N VAL A 3 11.90 -1.37 10.51
CA VAL A 3 11.65 -0.02 9.99
C VAL A 3 11.68 1.03 11.10
N LEU A 4 11.59 0.63 12.37
CA LEU A 4 11.57 1.55 13.51
C LEU A 4 12.87 2.36 13.65
N THR A 5 14.01 1.78 13.25
CA THR A 5 15.33 2.44 13.29
C THR A 5 15.47 3.54 12.24
N ILE A 6 14.75 3.42 11.12
CA ILE A 6 14.74 4.41 10.03
C ILE A 6 13.49 5.31 10.09
N ALA A 7 12.59 5.09 11.05
CA ALA A 7 11.32 5.80 11.13
C ALA A 7 11.50 7.33 11.29
N ASP A 8 12.56 7.75 11.96
CA ASP A 8 12.90 9.15 12.19
C ASP A 8 13.82 9.75 11.13
N GLN A 9 14.30 8.95 10.18
CA GLN A 9 15.15 9.45 9.10
C GLN A 9 14.32 10.30 8.13
N VAL A 10 14.89 11.42 7.70
CA VAL A 10 14.29 12.28 6.69
C VAL A 10 14.43 11.59 5.34
N CYS A 11 13.30 11.40 4.68
CA CYS A 11 13.21 10.83 3.37
C CYS A 11 12.75 11.87 2.35
N ASN A 12 13.31 11.79 1.15
CA ASN A 12 12.80 12.55 0.02
C ASN A 12 11.75 11.70 -0.69
N VAL A 13 10.54 12.22 -0.78
CA VAL A 13 9.38 11.57 -1.38
C VAL A 13 9.22 12.15 -2.76
N SER A 14 9.56 11.36 -3.78
CA SER A 14 9.42 11.77 -5.18
C SER A 14 8.64 10.73 -5.97
N VAL A 15 8.06 11.16 -7.09
CA VAL A 15 7.42 10.24 -8.03
C VAL A 15 8.50 9.44 -8.75
N HIS A 16 8.37 8.13 -8.78
CA HIS A 16 9.31 7.29 -9.50
C HIS A 16 9.27 7.60 -11.01
N PRO A 17 10.41 7.83 -11.68
CA PRO A 17 10.49 8.19 -13.10
C PRO A 17 10.02 7.09 -14.07
N LYS A 18 9.68 5.90 -13.55
CA LYS A 18 9.17 4.76 -14.33
C LYS A 18 7.64 4.67 -14.30
N THR A 19 6.96 5.61 -13.65
CA THR A 19 5.50 5.59 -13.59
C THR A 19 4.91 5.84 -14.97
N GLN A 20 3.91 5.04 -15.34
CA GLN A 20 3.16 5.20 -16.59
C GLN A 20 1.95 6.14 -16.43
N LYS A 21 1.83 6.80 -15.27
CA LYS A 21 0.74 7.74 -15.00
C LYS A 21 0.99 9.07 -15.72
N ILE A 22 -0.02 9.56 -16.43
CA ILE A 22 -0.01 10.89 -17.06
C ILE A 22 -0.06 11.96 -15.94
N ASN A 23 0.90 12.89 -15.93
CA ASN A 23 1.06 13.95 -14.92
C ASN A 23 1.08 13.43 -13.47
N PRO A 24 2.07 12.61 -13.10
CA PRO A 24 2.15 12.08 -11.76
C PRO A 24 2.55 13.22 -10.81
N THR A 25 1.58 13.72 -10.07
CA THR A 25 1.79 14.73 -9.03
C THR A 25 1.77 14.05 -7.67
N LEU A 26 2.67 14.49 -6.78
CA LEU A 26 2.56 14.16 -5.37
C LEU A 26 1.24 14.69 -4.83
N PRO A 27 0.50 13.89 -4.05
CA PRO A 27 -0.71 14.40 -3.40
C PRO A 27 -0.35 15.62 -2.53
N PRO A 28 -1.22 16.63 -2.45
CA PRO A 28 -0.91 17.89 -1.74
C PRO A 28 -0.68 17.70 -0.23
N HIS A 29 -1.17 16.60 0.35
CA HIS A 29 -0.96 16.25 1.76
C HIS A 29 0.35 15.50 2.02
N VAL A 30 1.13 15.18 0.97
CA VAL A 30 2.40 14.46 1.10
C VAL A 30 3.54 15.44 0.89
N PRO A 31 4.21 15.87 1.97
CA PRO A 31 5.35 16.76 1.84
C PRO A 31 6.52 16.05 1.14
N PRO A 32 7.22 16.71 0.20
CA PRO A 32 8.33 16.12 -0.54
C PRO A 32 9.53 15.77 0.35
N LYS A 33 9.67 16.39 1.52
CA LYS A 33 10.66 16.04 2.54
C LYS A 33 9.94 15.74 3.84
N SER A 34 9.96 14.49 4.27
CA SER A 34 9.34 14.07 5.53
C SER A 34 9.98 12.80 6.07
N SER A 35 9.79 12.54 7.38
CA SER A 35 10.21 11.27 7.96
C SER A 35 9.19 10.16 7.67
N LEU A 36 9.67 8.91 7.63
CA LEU A 36 8.77 7.75 7.50
C LEU A 36 7.69 7.76 8.57
N ARG A 37 8.03 8.10 9.82
CA ARG A 37 7.05 8.23 10.92
C ARG A 37 5.96 9.25 10.58
N HIS A 38 6.31 10.42 10.05
CA HIS A 38 5.33 11.44 9.68
C HIS A 38 4.42 10.93 8.55
N LEU A 39 4.97 10.27 7.53
CA LEU A 39 4.20 9.69 6.43
C LEU A 39 3.22 8.63 6.93
N PHE A 40 3.67 7.68 7.75
CA PHE A 40 2.83 6.61 8.30
C PHE A 40 1.80 7.11 9.33
N THR A 41 2.03 8.27 9.96
CA THR A 41 1.13 8.81 11.00
C THR A 41 0.10 9.79 10.42
N ASN A 42 0.53 10.67 9.50
CA ASN A 42 -0.30 11.80 9.02
C ASN A 42 -0.77 11.63 7.57
N CYS A 43 -0.01 10.91 6.74
CA CYS A 43 -0.34 10.74 5.32
C CYS A 43 -0.95 9.36 5.01
N LEU A 44 -0.68 8.35 5.85
CA LEU A 44 -1.14 6.98 5.68
C LEU A 44 -2.20 6.62 6.71
N ASP A 45 -3.39 6.24 6.24
CA ASP A 45 -4.44 5.75 7.12
C ASP A 45 -4.29 4.23 7.33
N ILE A 46 -3.41 3.85 8.25
CA ILE A 46 -3.12 2.44 8.59
C ILE A 46 -4.30 1.71 9.24
N ARG A 47 -5.26 2.46 9.82
CA ARG A 47 -6.43 1.92 10.51
C ARG A 47 -7.59 1.65 9.56
N ARG A 48 -7.53 2.20 8.36
CA ARG A 48 -8.56 1.98 7.35
C ARG A 48 -8.53 0.56 6.82
N THR A 49 -9.72 0.02 6.58
CA THR A 49 -9.90 -1.25 5.88
C THR A 49 -9.40 -1.14 4.43
N PRO A 50 -8.43 -1.96 4.00
CA PRO A 50 -7.92 -1.90 2.64
C PRO A 50 -8.93 -2.45 1.64
N GLY A 51 -8.99 -1.82 0.46
CA GLY A 51 -9.82 -2.30 -0.63
C GLY A 51 -9.24 -3.56 -1.29
N ARG A 52 -10.08 -4.30 -2.03
CA ARG A 52 -9.67 -5.49 -2.80
C ARG A 52 -8.46 -5.25 -3.73
N PRO A 53 -8.33 -4.11 -4.44
CA PRO A 53 -7.14 -3.84 -5.25
C PRO A 53 -5.85 -3.76 -4.41
N VAL A 54 -5.94 -3.20 -3.20
CA VAL A 54 -4.79 -3.10 -2.28
C VAL A 54 -4.37 -4.48 -1.79
N LEU A 55 -5.32 -5.33 -1.38
CA LEU A 55 -5.04 -6.72 -1.01
C LEU A 55 -4.38 -7.50 -2.15
N ARG A 56 -4.81 -7.26 -3.39
CA ARG A 56 -4.25 -7.93 -4.56
C ARG A 56 -2.78 -7.54 -4.78
N ALA A 57 -2.48 -6.25 -4.67
CA ALA A 57 -1.10 -5.77 -4.74
C ALA A 57 -0.24 -6.26 -3.55
N LEU A 58 -0.83 -6.42 -2.35
CA LEU A 58 -0.15 -7.03 -1.20
C LEU A 58 0.21 -8.49 -1.46
N ALA A 59 -0.69 -9.26 -2.08
CA ALA A 59 -0.46 -10.66 -2.44
C ALA A 59 0.78 -10.84 -3.32
N GLU A 60 1.12 -9.87 -4.19
CA GLU A 60 2.33 -9.92 -5.00
C GLU A 60 3.61 -9.76 -4.19
N SER A 61 3.56 -9.04 -3.06
CA SER A 61 4.69 -8.87 -2.14
C SER A 61 4.83 -9.98 -1.10
N ALA A 62 3.88 -10.92 -1.06
CA ALA A 62 3.94 -12.07 -0.16
C ALA A 62 5.06 -13.03 -0.61
N SER A 63 5.97 -13.37 0.29
CA SER A 63 7.02 -14.36 0.01
C SER A 63 6.53 -15.81 0.05
N ASN A 64 5.46 -16.07 0.82
CA ASN A 64 4.85 -17.39 0.95
C ASN A 64 3.72 -17.58 -0.07
N GLU A 65 3.80 -18.63 -0.89
CA GLU A 65 2.78 -18.93 -1.89
C GLU A 65 1.40 -19.23 -1.29
N GLN A 66 1.33 -19.85 -0.11
CA GLN A 66 0.05 -20.18 0.51
C GLN A 66 -0.71 -18.91 0.93
N GLU A 67 -0.03 -17.98 1.59
CA GLU A 67 -0.59 -16.68 1.97
C GLU A 67 -0.97 -15.85 0.73
N LYS A 68 -0.12 -15.88 -0.31
CA LYS A 68 -0.41 -15.25 -1.60
C LYS A 68 -1.69 -15.81 -2.23
N ARG A 69 -1.85 -17.14 -2.30
CA ARG A 69 -3.05 -17.78 -2.86
C ARG A 69 -4.28 -17.37 -2.08
N ARG A 70 -4.23 -17.39 -0.74
CA ARG A 70 -5.35 -16.98 0.10
C ARG A 70 -5.78 -15.52 -0.14
N LEU A 71 -4.82 -14.60 -0.28
CA LEU A 71 -5.11 -13.20 -0.61
C LEU A 71 -5.68 -13.02 -2.03
N LEU A 72 -5.20 -13.81 -3.00
CA LEU A 72 -5.74 -13.81 -4.36
C LEU A 72 -7.16 -14.38 -4.42
N GLU A 73 -7.47 -15.40 -3.62
CA GLU A 73 -8.83 -15.95 -3.46
C GLU A 73 -9.78 -14.88 -2.91
N LEU A 74 -9.41 -14.20 -1.81
CA LEU A 74 -10.20 -13.11 -1.23
C LEU A 74 -10.43 -11.95 -2.21
N THR A 75 -9.48 -11.71 -3.12
CA THR A 75 -9.60 -10.64 -4.11
C THR A 75 -10.27 -11.08 -5.42
N SER A 76 -10.51 -12.38 -5.61
CA SER A 76 -11.22 -12.94 -6.76
C SER A 76 -12.68 -12.50 -6.82
N ALA A 77 -13.34 -12.65 -7.97
CA ALA A 77 -14.76 -12.33 -8.11
C ALA A 77 -15.66 -13.21 -7.22
N GLN A 78 -15.29 -14.48 -7.05
CA GLN A 78 -16.01 -15.47 -6.24
C GLN A 78 -15.79 -15.24 -4.74
N GLY A 79 -14.61 -14.77 -4.34
CA GLY A 79 -14.26 -14.47 -2.95
C GLY A 79 -14.81 -13.15 -2.40
N LEU A 80 -15.71 -12.47 -3.12
CA LEU A 80 -16.28 -11.18 -2.67
C LEU A 80 -17.07 -11.32 -1.35
N SER A 81 -17.80 -12.42 -1.17
CA SER A 81 -18.51 -12.69 0.09
C SER A 81 -17.50 -12.87 1.22
N GLU A 82 -16.51 -13.76 1.03
CA GLU A 82 -15.46 -13.99 2.02
C GLU A 82 -14.70 -12.71 2.37
N PHE A 83 -14.36 -11.87 1.39
CA PHE A 83 -13.73 -10.59 1.67
C PHE A 83 -14.61 -9.68 2.54
N ASN A 84 -15.92 -9.62 2.26
CA ASN A 84 -16.81 -8.83 3.09
C ASN A 84 -16.92 -9.40 4.51
N ASP A 85 -17.02 -10.72 4.67
CA ASP A 85 -17.21 -11.36 5.97
C ASP A 85 -15.92 -11.36 6.81
N PHE A 86 -14.75 -11.56 6.19
CA PHE A 86 -13.46 -11.64 6.88
C PHE A 86 -12.70 -10.32 6.99
N VAL A 87 -12.94 -9.35 6.09
CA VAL A 87 -12.18 -8.08 6.07
C VAL A 87 -13.10 -6.90 6.35
N ARG A 88 -14.20 -6.78 5.61
CA ARG A 88 -15.04 -5.56 5.66
C ARG A 88 -15.95 -5.49 6.89
N GLN A 89 -16.61 -6.57 7.25
CA GLN A 89 -17.47 -6.67 8.43
C GLN A 89 -16.69 -6.51 9.74
N PRO A 90 -15.58 -7.25 9.97
CA PRO A 90 -14.74 -7.04 11.15
C PRO A 90 -13.95 -5.73 11.09
N GLY A 91 -13.89 -5.07 9.93
CA GLY A 91 -13.18 -3.80 9.76
C GLY A 91 -11.66 -3.96 9.90
N LEU A 92 -11.09 -5.07 9.43
CA LEU A 92 -9.66 -5.33 9.56
C LEU A 92 -8.86 -4.21 8.92
N SER A 93 -7.95 -3.64 9.70
CA SER A 93 -7.05 -2.60 9.22
C SER A 93 -5.92 -3.19 8.38
N LEU A 94 -5.23 -2.32 7.63
CA LEU A 94 -4.02 -2.73 6.91
C LEU A 94 -2.98 -3.36 7.85
N ALA A 95 -2.85 -2.83 9.08
CA ALA A 95 -1.97 -3.38 10.09
C ALA A 95 -2.40 -4.79 10.54
N ASP A 96 -3.69 -5.03 10.72
CA ASP A 96 -4.20 -6.35 11.12
C ASP A 96 -3.94 -7.40 10.05
N ILE A 97 -4.07 -7.03 8.78
CA ILE A 97 -3.77 -7.93 7.66
C ILE A 97 -2.27 -8.24 7.61
N LEU A 98 -1.40 -7.23 7.77
CA LEU A 98 0.05 -7.46 7.85
C LEU A 98 0.43 -8.33 9.06
N PHE A 99 -0.33 -8.26 10.15
CA PHE A 99 -0.13 -9.10 11.33
C PHE A 99 -0.66 -10.53 11.12
N ALA A 100 -1.77 -10.70 10.41
CA ALA A 100 -2.35 -12.00 10.08
C ALA A 100 -1.49 -12.78 9.06
N PHE A 101 -0.78 -12.08 8.18
CA PHE A 101 0.06 -12.68 7.13
C PHE A 101 1.53 -12.27 7.31
N PRO A 102 2.31 -13.01 8.12
CA PRO A 102 3.69 -12.63 8.46
C PRO A 102 4.66 -12.68 7.27
N SER A 103 4.29 -13.33 6.17
CA SER A 103 5.09 -13.37 4.94
C SER A 103 4.89 -12.14 4.05
N LEU A 104 3.96 -11.24 4.40
CA LEU A 104 3.83 -9.94 3.76
C LEU A 104 4.95 -9.02 4.22
N ARG A 105 5.92 -8.79 3.33
CA ARG A 105 7.00 -7.81 3.56
C ARG A 105 7.01 -6.76 2.45
N PRO A 106 5.97 -5.92 2.33
CA PRO A 106 6.00 -4.82 1.37
C PRO A 106 7.04 -3.77 1.78
N SER A 107 7.74 -3.22 0.79
CA SER A 107 8.59 -2.04 1.00
C SER A 107 7.75 -0.84 1.44
N PRO A 108 8.29 0.08 2.26
CA PRO A 108 7.58 1.28 2.71
C PRO A 108 7.06 2.12 1.53
N ASP A 109 7.82 2.20 0.44
CA ASP A 109 7.43 2.82 -0.83
C ASP A 109 6.10 2.26 -1.38
N ARG A 110 5.92 0.94 -1.29
CA ARG A 110 4.75 0.25 -1.83
C ARG A 110 3.52 0.43 -0.93
N LEU A 111 3.70 0.42 0.38
CA LEU A 111 2.63 0.75 1.34
C LEU A 111 2.09 2.16 1.13
N ILE A 112 3.00 3.12 0.93
CA ILE A 112 2.64 4.51 0.65
C ILE A 112 1.86 4.59 -0.67
N GLY A 113 2.34 3.93 -1.73
CA GLY A 113 1.63 3.85 -3.01
C GLY A 113 0.21 3.28 -2.89
N MET A 114 0.02 2.23 -2.08
CA MET A 114 -1.26 1.54 -1.86
C MET A 114 -2.34 2.41 -1.24
N SER A 115 -2.02 3.30 -0.30
CA SER A 115 -3.02 4.18 0.30
C SER A 115 -3.63 5.17 -0.70
N TYR A 116 -2.92 5.50 -1.78
CA TYR A 116 -3.42 6.39 -2.83
C TYR A 116 -4.31 5.69 -3.87
N PHE A 117 -4.42 4.36 -3.85
CA PHE A 117 -5.32 3.63 -4.75
C PHE A 117 -6.80 3.89 -4.47
N HIS A 118 -7.14 4.33 -3.26
CA HIS A 118 -8.55 4.48 -2.84
C HIS A 118 -9.30 5.60 -3.59
N GLY A 119 -8.61 6.55 -4.21
CA GLY A 119 -9.23 7.68 -4.92
C GLY A 119 -9.45 7.50 -6.43
N LEU A 120 -8.88 6.45 -7.05
CA LEU A 120 -8.87 6.32 -8.52
C LEU A 120 -9.97 5.43 -9.12
N PHE A 121 -10.90 4.92 -8.31
CA PHE A 121 -11.82 3.87 -8.77
C PHE A 121 -13.01 4.35 -9.63
N LEU A 122 -13.10 5.63 -9.99
CA LEU A 122 -14.24 6.13 -10.78
C LEU A 122 -13.99 6.21 -12.29
N VAL A 123 -12.79 5.92 -12.81
CA VAL A 123 -12.51 6.06 -14.25
C VAL A 123 -11.78 4.85 -14.83
N ARG A 124 -12.58 3.94 -15.40
CA ARG A 124 -12.28 2.99 -16.50
C ARG A 124 -11.11 2.00 -16.33
N THR A 125 -11.51 0.73 -16.39
CA THR A 125 -10.94 -0.54 -16.93
C THR A 125 -9.74 -0.54 -17.90
N VAL A 126 -8.92 0.52 -18.02
CA VAL A 126 -7.77 0.56 -18.97
C VAL A 126 -6.43 0.84 -18.28
N LEU A 127 -6.39 1.23 -17.00
CA LEU A 127 -5.14 1.64 -16.34
C LEU A 127 -4.63 0.62 -15.31
N LEU A 128 -4.51 -0.65 -15.70
CA LEU A 128 -3.97 -1.73 -14.86
C LEU A 128 -2.45 -1.64 -14.57
N HIS A 129 -1.79 -0.52 -14.88
CA HIS A 129 -0.34 -0.37 -14.75
C HIS A 129 0.14 1.03 -14.31
N ALA A 130 -0.69 1.80 -13.61
CA ALA A 130 -0.28 3.10 -13.07
C ALA A 130 -0.07 3.04 -11.55
N GLU A 131 0.94 2.30 -11.10
CA GLU A 131 1.46 2.48 -9.74
C GLU A 131 2.08 3.89 -9.66
N VAL A 132 1.52 4.76 -8.82
CA VAL A 132 2.28 5.89 -8.28
C VAL A 132 3.28 5.27 -7.32
N VAL A 133 4.43 4.87 -7.85
CA VAL A 133 5.53 4.40 -7.03
C VAL A 133 6.14 5.66 -6.42
N VAL A 134 5.98 5.80 -5.12
CA VAL A 134 6.66 6.82 -4.35
C VAL A 134 8.05 6.29 -4.07
N PHE A 135 9.08 7.02 -4.48
CA PHE A 135 10.46 6.68 -4.18
C PHE A 135 10.88 7.42 -2.90
N VAL A 136 11.30 6.66 -1.90
CA VAL A 136 11.83 7.11 -0.62
C VAL A 136 13.34 6.88 -0.63
N SER A 137 14.13 7.92 -0.89
CA SER A 137 15.56 7.87 -0.59
C SER A 137 15.82 8.35 0.83
N SER A 138 16.41 7.48 1.65
CA SER A 138 17.09 7.91 2.86
C SER A 138 18.44 8.51 2.46
N THR A 139 18.71 9.72 2.93
CA THR A 139 20.07 10.26 2.89
C THR A 139 20.79 9.69 4.11
N PRO A 140 21.86 8.89 3.96
CA PRO A 140 22.71 8.56 5.08
C PRO A 140 23.41 9.85 5.52
N LEU A 141 23.29 10.18 6.80
CA LEU A 141 24.15 11.18 7.46
C LEU A 141 25.59 10.66 7.52
#